data_AF-A0A2K8NVB3-F1
#
_entry.id   AF-A0A2K8NVB3-F1
#
_cell.length_a   1.000
_cell.length_b   1.000
_cell.length_c   1.000
_cell.angle_alpha   90.00
_cell.angle_beta   90.00
_cell.angle_gamma   90.00
#
_symmetry.space_group_name_H-M   'P 1'
#
loop_
_entity.id
_entity.type
_entity.pdbx_description
1 polymer ?
#
loop_
_entity_poly.entity_id
_entity_poly.type
_entity_poly.pdbx_seq_one_letter_code
_entity_poly.pdbx_strand_id
1 'polypeptide(L)'
;MILIYDIFKESRKQFGYRRIKSELFKKHNILMNFKKIIKLMKSFSMIVGYLNRRQRKNKHLVGKNRFNVPDLIKRGFNKIKNRFII
;
A
#
# COMPACT_ATOMS: atom_id res chain seq x y z
N MET A 1 12.78 -9.39 26.71
CA MET A 1 11.74 -9.72 25.70
C MET A 1 10.75 -8.58 25.62
N ILE A 2 10.46 -8.04 24.43
CA ILE A 2 9.38 -7.06 24.24
C ILE A 2 8.19 -7.83 23.65
N LEU A 3 7.08 -7.90 24.38
CA LEU A 3 5.86 -8.63 23.99
C LEU A 3 5.38 -8.30 22.56
N ILE A 4 5.45 -7.02 22.18
CA ILE A 4 5.07 -6.55 20.85
C ILE A 4 5.94 -7.17 19.76
N TYR A 5 7.23 -7.34 20.04
CA TYR A 5 8.20 -7.89 19.11
C TYR A 5 7.97 -9.39 18.92
N ASP A 6 7.62 -10.10 20.00
CA ASP A 6 7.31 -11.52 19.95
C ASP A 6 6.05 -11.78 19.11
N ILE A 7 4.97 -11.04 19.36
CA ILE A 7 3.74 -11.07 18.53
C ILE A 7 4.07 -10.73 17.06
N PHE A 8 4.93 -9.74 16.84
CA PHE A 8 5.32 -9.32 15.49
C PHE A 8 6.13 -10.41 14.76
N LYS A 9 7.06 -11.08 15.44
CA LYS A 9 7.82 -12.21 14.90
C LYS A 9 6.93 -13.41 14.63
N GLU A 10 6.06 -13.78 15.56
CA GLU A 10 5.10 -14.87 15.42
C GLU A 10 4.21 -14.67 14.19
N SER A 11 3.77 -13.42 13.95
CA SER A 11 2.99 -13.05 12.75
C SER A 11 3.78 -13.05 11.44
N ARG A 12 5.05 -13.49 11.43
CA ARG A 12 5.97 -13.41 10.28
C ARG A 12 6.05 -12.00 9.68
N LYS A 13 6.07 -10.98 10.55
CA LYS A 13 6.13 -9.56 10.19
C LYS A 13 4.92 -9.07 9.36
N GLN A 14 3.78 -9.77 9.41
CA GLN A 14 2.58 -9.37 8.65
C GLN A 14 1.67 -8.42 9.43
N PHE A 15 1.71 -8.48 10.76
CA PHE A 15 0.82 -7.68 11.59
C PHE A 15 1.30 -6.23 11.72
N GLY A 16 0.41 -5.30 11.38
CA GLY A 16 0.56 -3.89 11.73
C GLY A 16 0.06 -3.61 13.15
N TYR A 17 0.26 -2.37 13.61
CA TYR A 17 -0.08 -1.92 14.96
C TYR A 17 -1.54 -2.21 15.39
N ARG A 18 -2.50 -2.18 14.45
CA ARG A 18 -3.91 -2.50 14.72
C ARG A 18 -4.09 -3.96 15.11
N ARG A 19 -3.43 -4.87 14.38
CA ARG A 19 -3.54 -6.31 14.63
C ARG A 19 -2.78 -6.70 15.89
N ILE A 20 -1.59 -6.11 16.09
CA ILE A 20 -0.83 -6.25 17.34
C ILE A 20 -1.66 -5.82 18.55
N LYS A 21 -2.41 -4.70 18.47
CA LYS A 21 -3.33 -4.28 19.55
C LYS A 21 -4.36 -5.37 19.88
N SER A 22 -4.96 -5.98 18.84
CA SER A 22 -5.92 -7.06 19.03
C SER A 22 -5.29 -8.30 19.66
N GLU A 23 -4.07 -8.66 19.25
CA GLU A 23 -3.35 -9.82 19.79
C GLU A 23 -2.90 -9.61 21.23
N LEU A 24 -2.43 -8.39 21.57
CA LEU A 24 -2.13 -8.00 22.95
C LEU A 24 -3.32 -8.18 23.88
N PHE A 25 -4.50 -7.79 23.42
CA PHE A 25 -5.72 -7.96 24.19
C PHE A 25 -6.12 -9.44 24.28
N LYS A 26 -6.14 -10.18 23.16
CA LYS A 26 -6.57 -11.58 23.14
C LYS A 26 -5.66 -12.54 23.91
N LYS A 27 -4.35 -12.41 23.76
CA LYS A 27 -3.37 -13.36 24.32
C LYS A 27 -2.91 -12.98 25.72
N HIS A 28 -2.91 -11.69 26.03
CA HIS A 28 -2.30 -11.18 27.27
C HIS A 28 -3.22 -10.30 28.11
N ASN A 29 -4.47 -10.08 27.66
CA ASN A 29 -5.43 -9.18 28.30
C ASN A 29 -4.89 -7.74 28.52
N ILE A 30 -3.98 -7.29 27.65
CA ILE A 30 -3.34 -5.97 27.75
C ILE A 30 -4.08 -4.98 26.86
N LEU A 31 -4.71 -3.97 27.47
CA LEU A 31 -5.29 -2.84 26.75
C LEU A 31 -4.25 -1.73 26.56
N MET A 32 -3.69 -1.63 25.35
CA MET A 32 -2.72 -0.59 25.01
C MET A 32 -3.24 0.34 23.91
N ASN A 33 -3.00 1.65 24.06
CA ASN A 33 -3.28 2.62 23.02
C ASN A 33 -2.42 2.33 21.77
N PHE A 34 -3.05 2.33 20.60
CA PHE A 34 -2.38 2.09 19.32
C PHE A 34 -1.24 3.07 19.05
N LYS A 35 -1.32 4.33 19.54
CA LYS A 35 -0.23 5.32 19.39
C LYS A 35 1.06 4.87 20.09
N LYS A 36 0.95 4.26 21.28
CA LYS A 36 2.10 3.71 22.01
C LYS A 36 2.70 2.51 21.26
N ILE A 37 1.84 1.63 20.73
CA ILE A 37 2.27 0.49 19.90
C ILE A 37 3.03 0.99 18.67
N ILE A 38 2.53 2.00 17.96
CA ILE A 38 3.23 2.60 16.81
C ILE A 38 4.60 3.14 17.22
N LYS A 39 4.70 3.87 18.34
CA LYS A 39 5.98 4.42 18.83
C LYS A 39 6.99 3.31 19.10
N LEU A 40 6.56 2.23 19.75
CA LEU A 40 7.41 1.06 20.04
C LEU A 40 7.80 0.33 18.74
N MET A 41 6.87 0.10 17.82
CA MET A 41 7.20 -0.50 16.53
C MET A 41 8.26 0.32 15.77
N LYS A 42 8.17 1.66 15.82
CA LYS A 42 9.16 2.56 15.21
C LYS A 42 10.52 2.47 15.91
N SER A 43 10.57 2.46 17.24
CA SER A 43 11.84 2.39 17.98
C SER A 43 12.62 1.10 17.74
N PHE A 44 11.91 0.00 17.40
CA PHE A 44 12.50 -1.29 17.08
C PHE A 44 12.60 -1.58 15.57
N SER A 45 12.41 -0.57 14.72
CA SER A 45 12.46 -0.72 13.25
C SER A 45 11.57 -1.85 12.71
N MET A 46 10.42 -2.08 13.36
CA MET A 46 9.46 -3.13 12.97
C MET A 46 8.66 -2.67 11.75
N ILE A 47 9.12 -3.04 10.56
CA ILE A 47 8.44 -2.70 9.31
C ILE A 47 7.58 -3.88 8.83
N VAL A 48 6.30 -3.59 8.62
CA VAL A 48 5.33 -4.60 8.17
C VAL A 48 5.66 -5.06 6.75
N GLY A 49 5.62 -6.37 6.51
CA GLY A 49 6.07 -6.99 5.27
C GLY A 49 5.38 -6.47 4.01
N TYR A 50 4.09 -6.11 4.08
CA TYR A 50 3.37 -5.54 2.94
C TYR A 50 3.85 -4.11 2.59
N LEU A 51 4.30 -3.32 3.56
CA LEU A 51 4.87 -1.99 3.31
C LEU A 51 6.21 -2.09 2.58
N ASN A 52 7.06 -3.04 2.99
CA ASN A 52 8.31 -3.35 2.29
C ASN A 52 8.07 -3.79 0.84
N ARG A 53 7.02 -4.57 0.59
CA ARG A 53 6.66 -5.01 -0.78
C ARG A 53 6.15 -3.85 -1.65
N ARG A 54 5.44 -2.88 -1.08
CA ARG A 54 4.91 -1.71 -1.81
C ARG A 54 6.03 -0.78 -2.28
N GLN A 55 7.04 -0.54 -1.45
CA GLN A 55 8.19 0.32 -1.81
C GLN A 55 8.98 -0.21 -3.02
N ARG A 56 8.99 -1.54 -3.24
CA ARG A 56 9.71 -2.17 -4.35
C ARG A 56 9.04 -2.02 -5.72
N LYS A 57 7.77 -1.59 -5.79
CA LYS A 57 6.99 -1.56 -7.05
C LYS A 57 7.18 -0.31 -7.91
N ASN A 58 7.93 0.71 -7.46
CA ASN A 58 8.17 1.92 -8.24
C ASN A 58 9.26 1.79 -9.32
N LYS A 59 9.67 0.57 -9.70
CA LYS A 59 10.62 0.36 -10.81
C LYS A 59 9.97 0.49 -12.20
N HIS A 60 8.63 0.48 -12.30
CA HIS A 60 7.91 0.53 -13.57
C HIS A 60 7.36 1.92 -13.98
N LEU A 61 7.53 2.96 -13.17
CA LEU A 61 7.05 4.32 -13.53
C LEU A 61 7.94 5.05 -14.56
N VAL A 62 9.03 4.43 -15.02
CA VAL A 62 9.92 4.98 -16.05
C VAL A 62 9.90 4.13 -17.35
N GLY A 63 9.03 3.13 -17.42
CA GLY A 63 8.89 2.26 -18.59
C GLY A 63 7.93 2.80 -19.63
N LYS A 64 8.44 3.57 -20.60
CA LYS A 64 7.96 3.73 -21.99
C LYS A 64 6.46 3.48 -22.24
N ASN A 65 5.62 4.50 -22.06
CA ASN A 65 4.34 4.61 -22.77
C ASN A 65 4.08 6.04 -23.25
N ARG A 66 5.14 6.77 -23.63
CA ARG A 66 4.99 8.07 -24.33
C ARG A 66 4.65 7.91 -25.81
N PHE A 67 4.85 6.72 -26.38
CA PHE A 67 4.75 6.48 -27.82
C PHE A 67 3.50 5.72 -28.28
N ASN A 68 2.71 5.14 -27.35
CA ASN A 68 1.49 4.39 -27.66
C ASN A 68 0.20 5.14 -27.31
N VAL A 69 0.28 6.43 -26.98
CA VAL A 69 -0.90 7.28 -26.87
C VAL A 69 -1.13 7.87 -28.27
N PRO A 70 -2.20 7.51 -28.99
CA PRO A 70 -2.48 8.14 -30.26
C PRO A 70 -2.71 9.64 -30.03
N ASP A 71 -2.00 10.47 -30.80
CA ASP A 71 -2.17 11.92 -30.79
C ASP A 71 -3.64 12.25 -31.12
N LEU A 72 -4.39 12.66 -30.08
CA LEU A 72 -5.82 12.91 -30.20
C LEU A 72 -6.09 14.10 -31.12
N ILE A 73 -5.15 15.04 -31.29
CA ILE A 73 -5.33 16.22 -32.14
C ILE A 73 -5.33 15.83 -33.62
N LYS A 74 -4.55 14.81 -34.01
CA LYS A 74 -4.48 14.29 -35.39
C LYS A 74 -5.61 13.31 -35.73
N ARG A 75 -6.54 13.02 -34.81
CA ARG A 75 -7.57 11.98 -34.98
C ARG A 75 -8.67 12.36 -36.00
N GLY A 76 -8.72 13.62 -36.46
CA GLY A 76 -9.61 14.05 -37.52
C GLY A 76 -11.09 13.85 -37.18
N PHE A 77 -11.54 14.40 -36.05
CA PHE A 77 -12.91 14.23 -35.52
C PHE A 77 -14.05 14.72 -36.44
N ASN A 78 -13.74 15.42 -37.52
CA ASN A 78 -14.71 16.03 -38.46
C ASN A 78 -15.04 15.16 -39.69
N LYS A 79 -14.84 13.83 -39.65
CA LYS A 79 -15.10 12.95 -40.80
C LYS A 79 -16.58 12.62 -41.04
N ILE A 80 -17.51 13.15 -40.26
CA ILE A 80 -18.94 12.91 -40.43
C ILE A 80 -19.61 14.23 -40.85
N LYS A 81 -19.48 14.60 -42.13
CA LYS A 81 -20.29 15.69 -42.71
C LYS A 81 -21.64 15.21 -43.28
N ASN A 82 -21.80 13.91 -43.53
CA ASN A 82 -22.95 13.38 -44.27
C ASN A 82 -23.69 12.25 -43.52
N ARG A 83 -24.02 12.41 -42.22
CA ARG A 83 -24.90 11.43 -41.55
C ARG A 83 -26.38 11.76 -41.69
N PHE A 84 -26.72 13.00 -42.03
CA PHE A 84 -28.09 13.45 -42.25
C PHE A 84 -28.13 14.32 -43.51
N ILE A 85 -28.21 13.68 -44.67
CA ILE A 85 -28.76 14.33 -45.87
C ILE A 85 -30.28 14.21 -45.68
N ILE A 86 -30.94 15.35 -45.48
CA ILE A 86 -32.41 15.49 -45.49
C ILE A 86 -32.85 15.53 -46.95
#